data_AF-A0A8B6C5A2-F1
#
_entry.id   AF-A0A8B6C5A2-F1
#
_cell.length_a   1.000
_cell.length_b   1.000
_cell.length_c   1.000
_cell.angle_alpha   90.00
_cell.angle_beta   90.00
_cell.angle_gamma   90.00
#
_symmetry.space_group_name_H-M   'P 1'
#
loop_
_entity.id
_entity.type
_entity.pdbx_description
1 polymer ?
#
loop_
_entity_poly.entity_id
_entity_poly.type
_entity_poly.pdbx_seq_one_letter_code
_entity_poly.pdbx_strand_id
1 'polypeptide(L)'
;METKLPLLQQKHLNKRSKSFYKPYWNQTLQTQWNLSCECEKKWLKFKGPPHKKKLLKENYCTERKIFDKINRKFKRKYQIQKENELHEKLKSTNKREFWKSIGKLGIANERKNQIPWEVVDSDGNINTDEKIVLNKWKSDFETLFSNNLNATTPEYSAENDQMDLSNLNCAFTREEIVIAVEQAKLRKAAGCDEIPAEVLKNEIAIELLYVICNGCFELVI
;
A
#
# COMPACT_ATOMS: atom_id res chain seq x y z
N MET A 1 -15.89 29.83 39.82
CA MET A 1 -14.97 30.13 38.70
C MET A 1 -13.60 30.14 39.32
N GLU A 2 -12.62 29.30 39.00
CA GLU A 2 -12.15 28.89 37.68
C GLU A 2 -11.64 27.44 37.71
N THR A 3 -11.98 26.71 36.66
CA THR A 3 -11.50 25.37 36.32
C THR A 3 -10.03 25.44 35.87
N LYS A 4 -9.12 24.81 36.61
CA LYS A 4 -7.76 24.55 36.13
C LYS A 4 -7.78 23.32 35.22
N LEU A 5 -7.73 23.57 33.92
CA LEU A 5 -7.51 22.56 32.87
C LEU A 5 -6.14 21.86 33.09
N PRO A 6 -6.03 20.54 32.91
CA PRO A 6 -4.74 19.85 33.00
C PRO A 6 -3.83 20.26 31.84
N LEU A 7 -2.63 20.73 32.19
CA LEU A 7 -1.55 21.00 31.25
C LEU A 7 -1.23 19.73 30.45
N LEU A 8 -1.62 19.73 29.18
CA LEU A 8 -1.09 18.79 28.19
C LEU A 8 0.43 18.91 28.20
N GLN A 9 1.08 17.88 28.73
CA GLN A 9 2.52 17.69 28.64
C GLN A 9 2.91 17.83 27.17
N GLN A 10 3.59 18.93 26.84
CA GLN A 10 4.18 19.14 25.54
C GLN A 10 5.25 18.06 25.34
N LYS A 11 4.86 16.95 24.70
CA LYS A 11 5.81 15.99 24.14
C LYS A 11 6.73 16.75 23.22
N HIS A 12 7.95 17.01 23.68
CA HIS A 12 9.03 17.52 22.85
C HIS A 12 9.17 16.61 21.63
N LEU A 13 8.68 17.09 20.49
CA LEU A 13 8.85 16.47 19.20
C LEU A 13 10.31 16.61 18.79
N ASN A 14 11.15 15.68 19.22
CA ASN A 14 12.45 15.40 18.59
C ASN A 14 12.20 14.79 17.20
N LYS A 15 11.69 15.59 16.26
CA LYS A 15 11.38 15.20 14.87
C LYS A 15 12.60 15.30 13.92
N ARG A 16 13.75 15.82 14.37
CA ARG A 16 14.91 16.11 13.50
C ARG A 16 15.95 14.99 13.38
N SER A 17 15.88 13.91 14.17
CA SER A 17 16.85 12.79 14.13
C SER A 17 16.39 11.56 13.34
N LYS A 18 15.16 11.54 12.78
CA LYS A 18 14.60 10.36 12.10
C LYS A 18 15.27 10.00 10.76
N SER A 19 16.24 10.78 10.29
CA SER A 19 16.94 10.52 9.02
C SER A 19 17.92 9.36 9.08
N PHE A 20 18.67 9.24 10.18
CA PHE A 20 19.73 8.24 10.32
C PHE A 20 19.22 6.79 10.42
N TYR A 21 17.97 6.59 10.78
CA TYR A 21 17.36 5.26 10.88
C TYR A 21 16.89 4.71 9.53
N LYS A 22 16.97 5.50 8.46
CA LYS A 22 16.57 5.03 7.14
C LYS A 22 17.73 4.24 6.54
N PRO A 23 17.53 2.97 6.15
CA PRO A 23 18.61 2.12 5.63
C PRO A 23 19.17 2.58 4.28
N TYR A 24 18.49 3.51 3.60
CA TYR A 24 18.92 4.14 2.35
C TYR A 24 19.55 5.52 2.55
N TRP A 25 19.73 5.97 3.78
CA TRP A 25 20.40 7.23 4.10
C TRP A 25 21.90 7.12 3.86
N ASN A 26 22.52 8.14 3.25
CA ASN A 26 23.94 8.14 2.91
C ASN A 26 24.55 9.54 3.01
N GLN A 27 25.86 9.62 2.81
CA GLN A 27 26.59 10.88 2.92
C GLN A 27 26.08 11.95 1.95
N THR A 28 25.71 11.57 0.71
CA THR A 28 25.14 12.51 -0.27
C THR A 28 23.83 13.12 0.23
N LEU A 29 22.93 12.30 0.77
CA LEU A 29 21.68 12.77 1.37
C LEU A 29 21.92 13.65 2.59
N GLN A 30 22.90 13.28 3.42
CA GLN A 30 23.24 14.06 4.61
C GLN A 30 23.79 15.44 4.23
N THR A 31 24.69 15.52 3.25
CA THR A 31 25.23 16.78 2.76
C THR A 31 24.12 17.68 2.20
N GLN A 32 23.26 17.13 1.35
CA GLN A 32 22.16 17.89 0.76
C GLN A 32 21.12 18.34 1.79
N TRP A 33 20.85 17.49 2.79
CA TRP A 33 19.99 17.83 3.92
C TRP A 33 20.56 18.99 4.73
N ASN A 34 21.84 18.93 5.07
CA ASN A 34 22.53 19.99 5.82
C ASN A 34 22.46 21.31 5.05
N LEU A 35 22.72 21.29 3.74
CA LEU A 35 22.63 22.46 2.86
C LEU A 35 21.21 23.06 2.88
N SER A 36 20.17 22.24 2.73
CA SER A 36 18.78 22.69 2.80
C SER A 36 18.46 23.32 4.17
N CYS A 37 18.92 22.72 5.27
CA CYS A 37 18.77 23.28 6.61
C CYS A 37 19.54 24.61 6.81
N GLU A 38 20.71 24.77 6.22
CA GLU A 38 21.46 26.02 6.26
C GLU A 38 20.75 27.14 5.50
N CYS A 39 20.25 26.86 4.30
CA CYS A 39 19.44 27.79 3.52
C CYS A 39 18.17 28.20 4.29
N GLU A 40 17.49 27.24 4.92
CA GLU A 40 16.33 27.50 5.77
C GLU A 40 16.68 28.44 6.94
N LYS A 41 17.78 28.14 7.67
CA LYS A 41 18.26 28.99 8.77
C LYS A 41 18.58 30.40 8.30
N LYS A 42 19.27 30.56 7.16
CA LYS A 42 19.62 31.87 6.58
C LYS A 42 18.35 32.66 6.24
N TRP A 43 17.36 32.02 5.61
CA TRP A 43 16.08 32.66 5.29
C TRP A 43 15.29 33.09 6.53
N LEU A 44 15.15 32.21 7.53
CA LEU A 44 14.37 32.49 8.74
C LEU A 44 15.00 33.59 9.61
N LYS A 45 16.33 33.64 9.71
CA LYS A 45 17.04 34.63 10.52
C LYS A 45 17.21 35.99 9.84
N PHE A 46 16.90 36.11 8.54
CA PHE A 46 17.11 37.34 7.78
C PHE A 46 16.09 38.43 8.14
N LYS A 47 16.59 39.60 8.56
CA LYS A 47 15.80 40.80 8.94
C LYS A 47 15.92 41.97 7.95
N GLY A 48 16.51 41.76 6.77
CA GLY A 48 16.73 42.81 5.77
C GLY A 48 15.59 42.99 4.77
N PRO A 49 15.86 43.63 3.60
CA PRO A 49 14.86 43.99 2.62
C PRO A 49 14.02 42.80 2.08
N PRO A 50 12.72 42.99 1.78
CA PRO A 50 11.83 41.91 1.31
C PRO A 50 12.32 41.15 0.08
N HIS A 51 12.92 41.84 -0.91
CA HIS A 51 13.41 41.20 -2.13
C HIS A 51 14.55 40.19 -1.85
N LYS A 52 15.48 40.53 -0.94
CA LYS A 52 16.55 39.61 -0.52
C LYS A 52 16.00 38.43 0.27
N LYS A 53 14.98 38.66 1.10
CA LYS A 53 14.29 37.59 1.84
C LYS A 53 13.58 36.62 0.90
N LYS A 54 12.97 37.12 -0.18
CA LYS A 54 12.36 36.31 -1.24
C LYS A 54 13.40 35.43 -1.95
N LEU A 55 14.55 35.99 -2.34
CA LEU A 55 15.64 35.23 -2.96
C LEU A 55 16.16 34.10 -2.04
N LEU A 56 16.33 34.38 -0.73
CA LEU A 56 16.73 33.35 0.24
C LEU A 56 15.69 32.22 0.35
N LYS A 57 14.39 32.55 0.27
CA LYS A 57 13.31 31.56 0.26
C LYS A 57 13.36 30.70 -1.01
N GLU A 58 13.57 31.32 -2.17
CA GLU A 58 13.72 30.62 -3.45
C GLU A 58 14.89 29.64 -3.43
N ASN A 59 16.04 30.07 -2.90
CA ASN A 59 17.21 29.20 -2.72
C ASN A 59 16.90 28.01 -1.81
N TYR A 60 16.26 28.23 -0.66
CA TYR A 60 15.81 27.14 0.21
C TYR A 60 14.86 26.17 -0.51
N CYS A 61 13.87 26.68 -1.23
CA CYS A 61 12.93 25.86 -2.00
C CYS A 61 13.64 25.01 -3.06
N THR A 62 14.63 25.57 -3.76
CA THR A 62 15.43 24.85 -4.75
C THR A 62 16.24 23.72 -4.11
N GLU A 63 16.99 24.02 -3.05
CA GLU A 63 17.78 23.01 -2.33
C GLU A 63 16.90 21.91 -1.73
N ARG A 64 15.70 22.27 -1.28
CA ARG A 64 14.72 21.31 -0.78
C ARG A 64 14.21 20.37 -1.87
N LYS A 65 13.89 20.90 -3.06
CA LYS A 65 13.47 20.08 -4.20
C LYS A 65 14.59 19.12 -4.63
N ILE A 66 15.84 19.57 -4.63
CA ILE A 66 17.00 18.74 -4.93
C ILE A 66 17.12 17.61 -3.89
N PHE A 67 17.05 17.93 -2.60
CA PHE A 67 17.04 16.93 -1.53
C PHE A 67 15.94 15.89 -1.73
N ASP A 68 14.69 16.33 -1.95
CA ASP A 68 13.55 15.42 -2.10
C ASP A 68 13.71 14.50 -3.32
N LYS A 69 14.26 15.02 -4.44
CA LYS A 69 14.58 14.22 -5.64
C LYS A 69 15.63 13.14 -5.35
N ILE A 70 16.72 13.52 -4.69
CA ILE A 70 17.80 12.58 -4.33
C ILE A 70 17.30 11.53 -3.33
N ASN A 71 16.50 11.94 -2.35
CA ASN A 71 15.90 11.05 -1.36
C ASN A 71 14.96 10.02 -2.00
N ARG A 72 14.11 10.44 -2.95
CA ARG A 72 13.28 9.52 -3.74
C ARG A 72 14.13 8.52 -4.54
N LYS A 73 15.21 8.99 -5.17
CA LYS A 73 16.13 8.13 -5.95
C LYS A 73 16.75 7.04 -5.07
N PHE A 74 17.34 7.39 -3.93
CA PHE A 74 17.96 6.40 -3.04
C PHE A 74 16.94 5.47 -2.38
N LYS A 75 15.77 5.99 -2.00
CA LYS A 75 14.68 5.14 -1.50
C LYS A 75 14.27 4.08 -2.53
N ARG A 76 14.05 4.48 -3.79
CA ARG A 76 13.71 3.56 -4.89
C ARG A 76 14.83 2.54 -5.13
N LYS A 77 16.08 2.99 -5.17
CA LYS A 77 17.23 2.09 -5.36
C LYS A 77 17.29 1.02 -4.27
N TYR A 78 17.08 1.41 -3.02
CA TYR A 78 17.04 0.46 -1.90
C TYR A 78 15.86 -0.50 -1.98
N GLN A 79 14.67 -0.04 -2.39
CA GLN A 79 13.51 -0.90 -2.57
C GLN A 79 13.74 -1.94 -3.67
N ILE A 80 14.27 -1.53 -4.82
CA ILE A 80 14.62 -2.44 -5.93
C ILE A 80 15.68 -3.46 -5.46
N GLN A 81 16.70 -3.02 -4.72
CA GLN A 81 17.69 -3.94 -4.17
C GLN A 81 17.05 -4.98 -3.23
N LYS A 82 16.15 -4.55 -2.35
CA LYS A 82 15.45 -5.45 -1.42
C LYS A 82 14.52 -6.43 -2.14
N GLU A 83 13.86 -5.98 -3.19
CA GLU A 83 13.05 -6.83 -4.05
C GLU A 83 13.92 -7.90 -4.74
N ASN A 84 15.05 -7.51 -5.33
CA ASN A 84 15.98 -8.46 -5.94
C ASN A 84 16.53 -9.47 -4.91
N GLU A 85 16.91 -9.01 -3.71
CA GLU A 85 17.33 -9.91 -2.62
C GLU A 85 16.25 -10.94 -2.24
N LEU A 86 14.97 -10.57 -2.31
CA LEU A 86 13.86 -11.50 -2.08
C LEU A 86 13.66 -12.47 -3.24
N HIS A 87 13.72 -11.98 -4.48
CA HIS A 87 13.59 -12.84 -5.67
C HIS A 87 14.69 -13.90 -5.72
N GLU A 88 15.93 -13.55 -5.39
CA GLU A 88 17.02 -14.53 -5.34
C GLU A 88 16.81 -15.56 -4.23
N LYS A 89 16.28 -15.15 -3.07
CA LYS A 89 15.91 -16.08 -1.99
C LYS A 89 14.74 -16.98 -2.37
N LEU A 90 13.81 -16.50 -3.18
CA LEU A 90 12.68 -17.29 -3.68
C LEU A 90 13.15 -18.41 -4.62
N LYS A 91 14.15 -18.12 -5.47
CA LYS A 91 14.77 -19.10 -6.37
C LYS A 91 15.65 -20.12 -5.64
N SER A 92 16.13 -19.79 -4.45
CA SER A 92 16.96 -20.71 -3.65
C SER A 92 16.16 -21.93 -3.18
N THR A 93 16.85 -23.07 -3.02
CA THR A 93 16.25 -24.31 -2.51
C THR A 93 15.63 -24.13 -1.10
N ASN A 94 16.15 -23.18 -0.31
CA ASN A 94 15.70 -22.93 1.05
C ASN A 94 14.60 -21.87 1.13
N LYS A 95 13.38 -22.26 0.76
CA LYS A 95 12.18 -21.39 0.84
C LYS A 95 11.88 -20.85 2.25
N ARG A 96 12.45 -21.44 3.31
CA ARG A 96 12.29 -20.96 4.70
C ARG A 96 12.92 -19.58 4.90
N GLU A 97 14.04 -19.30 4.22
CA GLU A 97 14.71 -18.00 4.33
C GLU A 97 13.95 -16.87 3.63
N PHE A 98 13.28 -17.20 2.53
CA PHE A 98 12.35 -16.28 1.86
C PHE A 98 11.23 -15.86 2.83
N TRP A 99 10.51 -16.81 3.43
CA TRP A 99 9.42 -16.51 4.36
C TRP A 99 9.89 -15.79 5.63
N LYS A 100 11.07 -16.13 6.16
CA LYS A 100 11.68 -15.36 7.26
C LYS A 100 11.96 -13.91 6.85
N SER A 101 12.40 -13.68 5.62
CA SER A 101 12.69 -12.34 5.10
C SER A 101 11.40 -11.53 4.88
N ILE A 102 10.34 -12.15 4.37
CA ILE A 102 9.00 -11.55 4.26
C ILE A 102 8.42 -11.21 5.64
N GLY A 103 8.54 -12.11 6.62
CA GLY A 103 8.09 -11.86 7.98
C GLY A 103 8.72 -10.59 8.57
N LYS A 104 10.03 -10.39 8.37
CA LYS A 104 10.76 -9.21 8.83
C LYS A 104 10.32 -7.90 8.16
N LEU A 105 9.68 -7.95 6.99
CA LEU A 105 9.12 -6.77 6.32
C LEU A 105 7.76 -6.36 6.88
N GLY A 106 7.03 -7.31 7.46
CA GLY A 106 5.73 -7.08 8.09
C GLY A 106 5.82 -6.90 9.60
N ILE A 107 4.67 -7.04 10.25
CA ILE A 107 4.49 -6.96 11.70
C ILE A 107 5.18 -8.09 12.48
N ALA A 108 6.01 -8.95 11.89
CA ALA A 108 6.53 -10.11 12.62
C ALA A 108 7.38 -9.72 13.85
N ASN A 109 8.02 -8.55 13.82
CA ASN A 109 8.74 -8.01 14.99
C ASN A 109 7.80 -7.32 16.00
N GLU A 110 6.58 -6.99 15.59
CA GLU A 110 5.53 -6.37 16.42
C GLU A 110 4.55 -7.42 16.99
N ARG A 111 4.58 -8.65 16.46
CA ARG A 111 3.85 -9.78 17.02
C ARG A 111 4.36 -10.03 18.43
N LYS A 112 3.54 -9.71 19.42
CA LYS A 112 3.76 -10.21 20.77
C LYS A 112 3.63 -11.73 20.69
N ASN A 113 4.67 -12.47 21.11
CA ASN A 113 4.61 -13.94 21.26
C ASN A 113 3.73 -14.37 22.45
N GLN A 114 2.85 -13.48 22.91
CA GLN A 114 1.92 -13.74 23.99
C GLN A 114 0.57 -14.02 23.36
N ILE A 115 0.05 -15.20 23.62
CA ILE A 115 -1.33 -15.52 23.31
C ILE A 115 -2.19 -14.56 24.16
N PRO A 116 -3.15 -13.84 23.57
CA PRO A 116 -4.02 -12.95 24.34
C PRO A 116 -4.81 -13.78 25.36
N TRP A 117 -4.58 -13.58 26.66
CA TRP A 117 -5.33 -14.24 27.73
C TRP A 117 -6.60 -13.46 28.08
N GLU A 118 -7.31 -13.01 27.05
CA GLU A 118 -8.49 -12.16 27.19
C GLU A 118 -9.55 -12.68 26.23
N VAL A 119 -10.73 -12.99 26.75
CA VAL A 119 -11.90 -13.36 25.93
C VAL A 119 -13.06 -12.44 26.24
N VAL A 120 -13.83 -12.12 25.22
CA VAL A 120 -15.07 -11.34 25.36
C VAL A 120 -16.21 -12.33 25.59
N ASP A 121 -16.96 -12.14 26.67
CA ASP A 121 -18.17 -12.91 26.94
C ASP A 121 -19.35 -12.46 26.03
N SER A 122 -20.49 -13.14 26.13
CA SER A 122 -21.69 -12.79 25.37
C SER A 122 -22.26 -11.41 25.71
N ASP A 123 -21.92 -10.89 26.88
CA ASP A 123 -22.40 -9.61 27.40
C ASP A 123 -21.42 -8.45 27.08
N GLY A 124 -20.32 -8.75 26.37
CA GLY A 124 -19.32 -7.78 25.96
C GLY A 124 -18.25 -7.47 27.00
N ASN A 125 -18.22 -8.17 28.14
CA ASN A 125 -17.19 -8.00 29.17
C ASN A 125 -15.95 -8.83 28.85
N ILE A 126 -14.78 -8.30 29.27
CA ILE A 126 -13.49 -8.95 29.07
C ILE A 126 -13.19 -9.83 30.30
N ASN A 127 -12.95 -11.12 30.05
CA ASN A 127 -12.53 -12.07 31.07
C ASN A 127 -11.08 -12.53 30.81
N THR A 128 -10.28 -12.57 31.87
CA THR A 128 -8.86 -12.92 31.82
C THR A 128 -8.48 -14.15 32.63
N ASP A 129 -9.47 -14.84 33.23
CA ASP A 129 -9.25 -16.09 33.96
C ASP A 129 -8.88 -17.22 32.98
N GLU A 130 -7.76 -17.89 33.26
CA GLU A 130 -7.19 -18.97 32.45
C GLU A 130 -8.23 -20.07 32.12
N LYS A 131 -9.02 -20.51 33.10
CA LYS A 131 -10.00 -21.58 32.89
C LYS A 131 -11.14 -21.13 31.99
N ILE A 132 -11.56 -19.87 32.16
CA ILE A 132 -12.66 -19.29 31.38
C ILE A 132 -12.22 -19.07 29.93
N VAL A 133 -11.02 -18.53 29.73
CA VAL A 133 -10.41 -18.33 28.41
C VAL A 133 -10.27 -19.66 27.66
N LEU A 134 -9.69 -20.69 28.31
CA LEU A 134 -9.50 -22.00 27.67
C LEU A 134 -10.83 -22.68 27.31
N ASN A 135 -11.81 -22.64 28.22
CA ASN A 135 -13.13 -23.22 27.95
C ASN A 135 -13.86 -22.46 26.85
N LYS A 136 -13.74 -21.13 26.80
CA LYS A 136 -14.33 -20.30 25.74
C LYS A 136 -13.71 -20.63 24.38
N TRP A 137 -12.38 -20.70 24.28
CA TRP A 137 -11.72 -21.11 23.04
C TRP A 137 -12.08 -22.51 22.60
N LYS A 138 -12.13 -23.46 23.54
CA LYS A 138 -12.57 -24.83 23.25
C LYS A 138 -13.98 -24.83 22.69
N SER A 139 -14.92 -24.14 23.35
CA SER A 139 -16.32 -24.03 22.91
C SER A 139 -16.44 -23.34 21.54
N ASP A 140 -15.72 -22.24 21.32
CA ASP A 140 -15.75 -21.51 20.05
C ASP A 140 -15.19 -22.37 18.92
N PHE A 141 -14.06 -23.05 19.18
CA PHE A 141 -13.46 -23.95 18.22
C PHE A 141 -14.37 -25.14 17.93
N GLU A 142 -14.93 -25.81 18.95
CA GLU A 142 -15.93 -26.87 18.78
C GLU A 142 -17.11 -26.38 17.95
N THR A 143 -17.64 -25.18 18.21
CA THR A 143 -18.75 -24.60 17.44
C THR A 143 -18.42 -24.42 15.96
N LEU A 144 -17.18 -24.07 15.60
CA LEU A 144 -16.73 -23.98 14.21
C LEU A 144 -16.81 -25.32 13.47
N PHE A 145 -16.67 -26.45 14.17
CA PHE A 145 -16.69 -27.80 13.56
C PHE A 145 -18.02 -28.54 13.77
N SER A 146 -18.69 -28.33 14.90
CA SER A 146 -19.94 -29.00 15.27
C SER A 146 -21.14 -28.50 14.45
N ASN A 147 -21.11 -27.25 13.97
CA ASN A 147 -22.15 -26.73 13.10
C ASN A 147 -22.07 -27.23 11.65
N ASN A 148 -21.02 -27.97 11.25
CA ASN A 148 -20.81 -28.38 9.85
C ASN A 148 -21.26 -29.83 9.52
N LEU A 149 -21.98 -30.51 10.43
CA LEU A 149 -22.55 -31.83 10.14
C LEU A 149 -24.03 -31.78 9.74
N ASN A 150 -24.76 -30.73 10.15
CA ASN A 150 -26.17 -30.51 9.78
C ASN A 150 -26.46 -29.11 9.21
N ALA A 151 -25.49 -28.19 9.24
CA ALA A 151 -25.53 -27.12 8.25
C ALA A 151 -25.18 -27.80 6.93
N THR A 152 -26.11 -27.79 5.96
CA THR A 152 -25.71 -27.47 4.60
C THR A 152 -24.67 -26.38 4.79
N THR A 153 -23.43 -26.67 4.39
CA THR A 153 -22.37 -25.67 4.39
C THR A 153 -23.02 -24.35 4.02
N PRO A 154 -22.68 -23.21 4.62
CA PRO A 154 -22.66 -22.04 3.79
C PRO A 154 -21.65 -22.42 2.70
N GLU A 155 -22.14 -23.06 1.63
CA GLU A 155 -21.98 -22.52 0.32
C GLU A 155 -22.01 -21.03 0.60
N TYR A 156 -20.82 -20.43 0.57
CA TYR A 156 -20.71 -19.27 -0.25
C TYR A 156 -21.57 -19.60 -1.46
N SER A 157 -22.81 -19.15 -1.43
CA SER A 157 -23.60 -18.97 -2.60
C SER A 157 -22.80 -17.92 -3.35
N ALA A 158 -21.80 -18.42 -4.07
CA ALA A 158 -21.44 -17.96 -5.39
C ALA A 158 -22.67 -18.22 -6.30
N GLU A 159 -23.84 -17.72 -5.87
CA GLU A 159 -24.83 -17.20 -6.77
C GLU A 159 -24.22 -15.86 -7.22
N ASN A 160 -23.54 -15.73 -8.35
CA ASN A 160 -23.29 -16.60 -9.47
C ASN A 160 -21.86 -16.29 -9.89
N ASP A 161 -20.97 -17.27 -9.88
CA ASP A 161 -19.83 -17.34 -10.80
C ASP A 161 -19.14 -18.70 -10.58
N GLN A 162 -19.86 -19.80 -10.80
CA GLN A 162 -19.26 -20.82 -11.67
C GLN A 162 -19.10 -20.14 -13.03
N MET A 163 -18.11 -19.25 -13.14
CA MET A 163 -17.72 -18.68 -14.41
C MET A 163 -17.27 -19.88 -15.20
N ASP A 164 -18.07 -20.31 -16.16
CA ASP A 164 -17.77 -21.43 -17.02
C ASP A 164 -16.42 -21.12 -17.71
N LEU A 165 -15.34 -21.67 -17.18
CA LEU A 165 -13.99 -21.45 -17.72
C LEU A 165 -13.86 -22.02 -19.14
N SER A 166 -14.81 -22.84 -19.60
CA SER A 166 -14.90 -23.26 -21.01
C SER A 166 -14.94 -22.07 -21.95
N ASN A 167 -15.54 -20.96 -21.49
CA ASN A 167 -15.76 -19.76 -22.29
C ASN A 167 -14.61 -18.74 -22.18
N LEU A 168 -13.50 -19.06 -21.51
CA LEU A 168 -12.32 -18.18 -21.46
C LEU A 168 -11.37 -18.39 -22.66
N ASN A 169 -11.56 -19.49 -23.41
CA ASN A 169 -10.79 -19.83 -24.62
C ASN A 169 -11.61 -19.65 -25.91
N CYS A 170 -12.67 -18.83 -25.89
CA CYS A 170 -13.38 -18.44 -27.10
C CYS A 170 -12.95 -17.06 -27.59
N ALA A 171 -13.14 -16.81 -28.88
CA ALA A 171 -13.02 -15.48 -29.44
C ALA A 171 -13.95 -14.49 -28.71
N PHE A 172 -13.51 -13.25 -28.55
CA PHE A 172 -14.34 -12.19 -27.99
C PHE A 172 -15.51 -11.91 -28.93
N THR A 173 -16.70 -11.78 -28.38
CA THR A 173 -17.90 -11.30 -29.08
C THR A 173 -17.90 -9.79 -29.16
N ARG A 174 -18.65 -9.25 -30.12
CA ARG A 174 -18.78 -7.81 -30.30
C ARG A 174 -19.45 -7.17 -29.09
N GLU A 175 -20.47 -7.83 -28.55
CA GLU A 175 -21.26 -7.40 -27.41
C GLU A 175 -20.40 -7.26 -26.15
N GLU A 176 -19.46 -8.20 -25.91
CA GLU A 176 -18.51 -8.11 -24.80
C GLU A 176 -17.62 -6.86 -24.91
N ILE A 177 -17.14 -6.54 -26.11
CA ILE A 177 -16.33 -5.34 -26.36
C ILE A 177 -17.16 -4.07 -26.12
N VAL A 178 -18.42 -4.03 -26.58
CA VAL A 178 -19.34 -2.91 -26.33
C VAL A 178 -19.53 -2.70 -24.82
N ILE A 179 -19.86 -3.77 -24.08
CA ILE A 179 -20.08 -3.70 -22.62
C ILE A 179 -18.81 -3.20 -21.91
N ALA A 180 -17.63 -3.72 -22.29
CA ALA A 180 -16.36 -3.30 -21.70
C ALA A 180 -16.05 -1.81 -21.97
N VAL A 181 -16.29 -1.34 -23.19
CA VAL A 181 -16.11 0.07 -23.57
C VAL A 181 -17.10 0.98 -22.84
N GLU A 182 -18.35 0.56 -22.67
CA GLU A 182 -19.36 1.32 -21.93
C GLU A 182 -19.01 1.48 -20.45
N GLN A 183 -18.48 0.43 -19.83
CA GLN A 183 -18.02 0.41 -18.44
C GLN A 183 -16.76 1.26 -18.21
N ALA A 184 -16.04 1.63 -19.27
CA ALA A 184 -14.85 2.48 -19.17
C ALA A 184 -15.20 3.86 -18.56
N LYS A 185 -14.47 4.22 -17.50
CA LYS A 185 -14.68 5.46 -16.74
C LYS A 185 -14.20 6.66 -17.54
N LEU A 186 -15.10 7.62 -17.76
CA LEU A 186 -14.81 8.89 -18.43
C LEU A 186 -13.97 9.83 -17.54
N ARG A 187 -13.35 10.84 -18.17
CA ARG A 187 -12.56 11.90 -17.53
C ARG A 187 -11.40 11.38 -16.68
N LYS A 188 -10.90 10.19 -17.02
CA LYS A 188 -9.66 9.65 -16.47
C LYS A 188 -8.48 10.16 -17.30
N ALA A 189 -7.29 10.18 -16.69
CA ALA A 189 -6.08 10.48 -17.43
C ALA A 189 -5.90 9.41 -18.52
N ALA A 190 -5.59 9.86 -19.74
CA ALA A 190 -5.28 8.97 -20.85
C ALA A 190 -4.04 8.11 -20.53
N GLY A 191 -3.92 6.99 -21.22
CA GLY A 191 -2.76 6.11 -21.14
C GLY A 191 -1.50 6.74 -21.76
N CYS A 192 -0.46 5.94 -21.93
CA CYS A 192 0.76 6.36 -22.63
C CYS A 192 0.53 6.64 -24.12
N ASP A 193 -0.60 6.17 -24.67
CA ASP A 193 -1.08 6.42 -26.02
C ASP A 193 -1.77 7.78 -26.18
N GLU A 194 -2.02 8.49 -25.08
CA GLU A 194 -2.73 9.77 -25.04
C GLU A 194 -4.18 9.70 -25.58
N ILE A 195 -4.76 8.50 -25.69
CA ILE A 195 -6.14 8.30 -26.15
C ILE A 195 -7.09 8.35 -24.95
N PRO A 196 -8.03 9.31 -24.88
CA PRO A 196 -8.99 9.39 -23.79
C PRO A 196 -10.14 8.38 -24.01
N ALA A 197 -10.72 7.89 -22.91
CA ALA A 197 -11.78 6.88 -22.93
C ALA A 197 -13.04 7.32 -23.70
N GLU A 198 -13.28 8.64 -23.79
CA GLU A 198 -14.34 9.27 -24.56
C GLU A 198 -14.29 8.91 -26.05
N VAL A 199 -13.08 8.78 -26.61
CA VAL A 199 -12.87 8.48 -28.04
C VAL A 199 -13.22 7.03 -28.36
N LEU A 200 -13.12 6.14 -27.36
CA LEU A 200 -13.38 4.71 -27.53
C LEU A 200 -14.88 4.39 -27.60
N LYS A 201 -15.76 5.28 -27.15
CA LYS A 201 -17.23 5.08 -27.12
C LYS A 201 -17.94 5.34 -28.45
N ASN A 202 -17.23 5.22 -29.57
CA ASN A 202 -17.84 5.36 -30.91
C ASN A 202 -17.80 4.02 -31.65
N GLU A 203 -18.68 3.87 -32.64
CA GLU A 203 -18.86 2.61 -33.37
C GLU A 203 -17.58 2.15 -34.08
N ILE A 204 -16.84 3.08 -34.68
CA ILE A 204 -15.62 2.78 -35.43
C ILE A 204 -14.52 2.23 -34.51
N ALA A 205 -14.38 2.81 -33.32
CA ALA A 205 -13.42 2.36 -32.32
C ALA A 205 -13.81 1.00 -31.74
N ILE A 206 -15.10 0.76 -31.52
CA ILE A 206 -15.61 -0.55 -31.07
C ILE A 206 -15.28 -1.64 -32.10
N GLU A 207 -15.54 -1.38 -33.39
CA GLU A 207 -15.18 -2.32 -34.48
C GLU A 207 -13.68 -2.57 -34.54
N LEU A 208 -12.87 -1.51 -34.43
CA LEU A 208 -11.41 -1.64 -34.44
C LEU A 208 -10.92 -2.47 -33.24
N LEU A 209 -11.45 -2.22 -32.04
CA LEU A 209 -11.13 -2.97 -30.83
C LEU A 209 -11.53 -4.44 -30.96
N TYR A 210 -12.71 -4.74 -31.52
CA TYR A 210 -13.15 -6.10 -31.76
C TYR A 210 -12.17 -6.88 -32.67
N VAL A 211 -11.72 -6.26 -33.76
CA VAL A 211 -10.73 -6.87 -34.67
C VAL A 211 -9.39 -7.06 -33.96
N ILE A 212 -8.90 -6.06 -33.22
CA ILE A 212 -7.61 -6.14 -32.53
C ILE A 212 -7.64 -7.20 -31.42
N CYS A 213 -8.68 -7.23 -30.60
CA CYS A 213 -8.81 -8.20 -29.49
C CYS A 213 -8.80 -9.64 -30.00
N ASN A 214 -9.55 -9.93 -31.08
CA ASN A 214 -9.56 -11.25 -31.68
C ASN A 214 -8.26 -11.58 -32.43
N GLY A 215 -7.65 -10.62 -33.11
CA GLY A 215 -6.33 -10.82 -33.73
C GLY A 215 -5.23 -11.11 -32.71
N CYS A 216 -5.27 -10.46 -31.54
CA CYS A 216 -4.35 -10.77 -30.44
C CYS A 216 -4.62 -12.15 -29.82
N PHE A 217 -5.89 -12.57 -29.75
CA PHE A 217 -6.27 -13.88 -29.24
C PHE A 217 -5.74 -15.01 -30.14
N GLU A 218 -5.86 -14.87 -31.46
CA GLU A 218 -5.38 -15.86 -32.43
C GLU A 218 -3.83 -15.95 -32.53
N LEU A 219 -3.11 -14.88 -32.20
CA LEU A 219 -1.63 -14.88 -32.24
C LEU A 219 -0.97 -15.55 -31.03
N VAL A 220 -1.74 -15.86 -29.98
CA VAL A 220 -1.24 -16.34 -28.68
C VAL A 220 -1.59 -17.80 -28.42
N ILE A 221 -2.50 -18.40 -29.19
CA ILE A 221 -2.83 -19.83 -29.20
C ILE A 221 -2.16 -20.51 -30.41
#